data_AF-A0A7C4X6N5-F1
#
_entry.id   AF-A0A7C4X6N5-F1
#
_cell.length_a   1.000
_cell.length_b   1.000
_cell.length_c   1.000
_cell.angle_alpha   90.00
_cell.angle_beta   90.00
_cell.angle_gamma   90.00
#
_symmetry.space_group_name_H-M   'P 1'
#
loop_
_entity.id
_entity.type
_entity.pdbx_description
1 polymer ?
#
loop_
_entity_poly.entity_id
_entity_poly.type
_entity_poly.pdbx_seq_one_letter_code
_entity_poly.pdbx_strand_id
1 'polypeptide(L)'
;LALAGFNLDFLCIHPFRDGNGRVSRLLLLLQCYHLGYEVGRYISIERLIEQNRERYYETLELSSQRWHQGKHNPWPYVNFLLYVLKHACREFEERVGQTASPKGAKTELVLAAIRRMQGPFRIADILRECPGVGLDWIRALLKKLISK
;
A
#
# COMPACT_ATOMS: atom_id res chain seq x y z
N LEU A 1 -13.32 2.74 3.04
CA LEU A 1 -14.42 3.24 3.91
C LEU A 1 -14.39 2.59 5.29
N ALA A 2 -14.50 1.26 5.40
CA ALA A 2 -14.46 0.56 6.70
C ALA A 2 -13.22 0.88 7.56
N LEU A 3 -12.02 0.87 6.96
CA LEU A 3 -10.76 1.25 7.64
C LEU A 3 -10.79 2.67 8.21
N ALA A 4 -11.34 3.64 7.48
CA ALA A 4 -11.44 5.02 7.92
C ALA A 4 -12.47 5.18 9.06
N GLY A 5 -13.64 4.53 8.94
CA GLY A 5 -14.64 4.51 9.99
C GLY A 5 -14.10 3.90 11.29
N PHE A 6 -13.46 2.74 11.20
CA PHE A 6 -12.82 2.10 12.35
C PHE A 6 -11.78 3.01 13.02
N ASN A 7 -10.92 3.68 12.23
CA ASN A 7 -9.89 4.55 12.81
C ASN A 7 -10.49 5.77 13.52
N LEU A 8 -11.53 6.36 12.93
CA LEU A 8 -12.28 7.46 13.53
C LEU A 8 -12.93 7.01 14.84
N ASP A 9 -13.64 5.88 14.84
CA ASP A 9 -14.30 5.35 16.04
C ASP A 9 -13.29 5.06 17.15
N PHE A 10 -12.14 4.45 16.83
CA PHE A 10 -11.07 4.22 17.80
C PHE A 10 -10.57 5.52 18.43
N LEU A 11 -10.39 6.57 17.62
CA LEU A 11 -9.95 7.88 18.08
C LEU A 11 -11.03 8.60 18.91
N CYS A 12 -12.31 8.40 18.59
CA CYS A 12 -13.43 8.92 19.37
C CYS A 12 -13.60 8.19 20.72
N ILE A 13 -13.42 6.88 20.74
CA ILE A 13 -13.49 6.07 21.97
C ILE A 13 -12.34 6.42 22.91
N HIS A 14 -11.15 6.69 22.36
CA HIS A 14 -9.95 7.06 23.11
C HIS A 14 -9.65 6.10 24.29
N PRO A 15 -9.45 4.78 24.03
CA PRO A 15 -9.46 3.74 25.06
C PRO A 15 -8.24 3.72 26.00
N PHE A 16 -7.15 4.39 25.64
CA PHE A 16 -5.91 4.43 26.43
C PHE A 16 -5.73 5.77 27.13
N ARG A 17 -4.99 5.79 28.25
CA ARG A 17 -4.64 7.04 28.96
C ARG A 17 -3.72 7.95 28.15
N ASP A 18 -2.80 7.36 27.39
CA ASP A 18 -1.92 8.03 26.44
C ASP A 18 -1.66 7.08 25.26
N GLY A 19 -1.27 7.63 24.10
CA GLY A 19 -0.83 6.86 22.95
C GLY A 19 -1.92 6.52 21.94
N ASN A 20 -3.16 6.98 22.12
CA ASN A 20 -4.25 6.69 21.17
C ASN A 20 -3.90 7.09 19.73
N GLY A 21 -3.30 8.26 19.51
CA GLY A 21 -2.86 8.66 18.17
C GLY A 21 -1.78 7.75 17.56
N ARG A 22 -0.84 7.23 18.38
CA ARG A 22 0.20 6.30 17.92
C ARG A 22 -0.40 4.95 17.55
N VAL A 23 -1.27 4.43 18.42
CA VAL A 23 -1.97 3.15 18.19
C VAL A 23 -2.91 3.24 17.00
N SER A 24 -3.63 4.36 16.82
CA SER A 24 -4.52 4.53 15.67
C SER A 24 -3.74 4.48 14.34
N ARG A 25 -2.56 5.13 14.26
CA ARG A 25 -1.71 5.08 13.06
C ARG A 25 -1.14 3.68 12.80
N LEU A 26 -0.76 2.96 13.85
CA LEU A 26 -0.33 1.56 13.73
C LEU A 26 -1.46 0.67 13.21
N LEU A 27 -2.67 0.81 13.75
CA LEU A 27 -3.85 0.06 13.31
C LEU A 27 -4.23 0.42 11.87
N LEU A 28 -4.14 1.70 11.49
CA LEU A 28 -4.38 2.16 10.13
C LEU A 28 -3.43 1.45 9.14
N LEU A 29 -2.14 1.42 9.45
CA LEU A 29 -1.12 0.74 8.64
C LEU A 29 -1.36 -0.77 8.56
N LEU A 30 -1.67 -1.41 9.70
CA LEU A 30 -1.98 -2.83 9.76
C LEU A 30 -3.19 -3.20 8.90
N GLN A 31 -4.27 -2.40 8.97
CA GLN A 31 -5.46 -2.61 8.15
C GLN A 31 -5.18 -2.42 6.66
N CYS A 32 -4.32 -1.45 6.29
CA CYS A 32 -3.83 -1.33 4.92
C CYS A 32 -3.22 -2.65 4.43
N TYR A 33 -2.34 -3.28 5.23
CA TYR A 33 -1.72 -4.54 4.86
C TYR A 33 -2.72 -5.69 4.73
N HIS A 34 -3.69 -5.81 5.65
CA HIS A 34 -4.73 -6.83 5.55
C HIS A 34 -5.62 -6.67 4.31
N LEU A 35 -5.78 -5.43 3.81
CA LEU A 35 -6.54 -5.12 2.60
C LEU A 35 -5.69 -5.15 1.32
N GLY A 36 -4.40 -5.48 1.41
CA GLY A 36 -3.49 -5.53 0.25
C GLY A 36 -2.97 -4.16 -0.20
N TYR A 37 -3.18 -3.09 0.58
CA TYR A 37 -2.58 -1.78 0.33
C TYR A 37 -1.15 -1.74 0.86
N GLU A 38 -0.19 -1.99 -0.02
CA GLU A 38 1.22 -2.17 0.38
C GLU A 38 2.06 -0.89 0.33
N VAL A 39 1.51 0.23 -0.14
CA VAL A 39 2.26 1.50 -0.27
C VAL A 39 2.91 1.94 1.05
N GLY A 40 2.27 1.63 2.18
CA GLY A 40 2.77 1.91 3.52
C GLY A 40 4.04 1.15 3.91
N ARG A 41 4.47 0.14 3.12
CA ARG A 41 5.76 -0.54 3.29
C ARG A 41 6.93 0.31 2.76
N TYR A 42 6.66 1.22 1.83
CA TYR A 42 7.67 1.99 1.11
C TYR A 42 7.62 3.48 1.46
N ILE A 43 6.42 3.99 1.71
CA ILE A 43 6.17 5.39 2.05
C ILE A 43 5.55 5.46 3.44
N SER A 44 6.15 6.26 4.33
CA SER A 44 5.63 6.45 5.68
C SER A 44 4.31 7.23 5.66
N ILE A 45 3.21 6.53 5.96
CA ILE A 45 1.87 7.12 6.13
C ILE A 45 1.87 8.09 7.31
N GLU A 46 2.56 7.75 8.41
CA GLU A 46 2.68 8.63 9.58
C GLU A 46 3.32 9.98 9.23
N ARG A 47 4.42 9.97 8.47
CA ARG A 47 5.07 11.20 8.01
C ARG A 47 4.10 12.08 7.22
N LEU A 48 3.33 11.49 6.31
CA LEU A 48 2.36 12.24 5.50
C LEU A 48 1.23 12.84 6.35
N ILE A 49 0.78 12.14 7.40
CA ILE A 49 -0.17 12.68 8.37
C ILE A 49 0.46 13.84 9.16
N GLU A 50 1.68 13.67 9.67
CA GLU A 50 2.37 14.71 10.44
C GLU A 50 2.65 15.97 9.60
N GLN A 51 3.04 15.81 8.33
CA GLN A 51 3.19 16.93 7.40
C GLN A 51 1.88 17.70 7.14
N ASN A 52 0.73 17.07 7.42
CA ASN A 52 -0.60 17.65 7.25
C ASN A 52 -1.36 17.73 8.59
N ARG A 53 -0.63 17.90 9.70
CA ARG A 53 -1.15 17.79 11.07
C ARG A 53 -2.35 18.68 11.37
N GLU A 54 -2.32 19.94 10.92
CA GLU A 54 -3.43 20.88 11.18
C GLU A 54 -4.73 20.39 10.54
N ARG A 55 -4.66 20.02 9.26
CA ARG A 55 -5.79 19.45 8.50
C ARG A 55 -6.25 18.11 9.08
N TYR A 56 -5.33 17.29 9.56
CA TYR A 56 -5.66 16.05 10.25
C TYR A 56 -6.56 16.31 11.47
N TYR A 57 -6.15 17.21 12.37
CA TYR A 57 -6.94 17.54 13.56
C TYR A 57 -8.25 18.24 13.22
N GLU A 58 -8.25 19.15 12.24
CA GLU A 58 -9.48 19.81 11.75
C GLU A 58 -10.50 18.77 11.26
N THR A 59 -10.06 17.83 10.42
CA THR A 59 -10.96 16.82 9.85
C THR A 59 -11.45 15.84 10.90
N LEU A 60 -10.66 15.53 11.93
CA LEU A 60 -11.07 14.73 13.07
C LEU A 60 -12.15 15.44 13.88
N GLU A 61 -11.94 16.72 14.21
CA GLU A 61 -12.92 17.52 14.96
C GLU A 61 -14.26 17.59 14.22
N LEU A 62 -14.24 17.94 12.92
CA LEU A 62 -15.45 17.97 12.10
C LEU A 62 -16.15 16.60 12.02
N SER A 63 -15.38 15.52 12.06
CA SER A 63 -15.91 14.16 11.92
C SER A 63 -16.34 13.52 13.24
N SER A 64 -15.90 14.04 14.38
CA SER A 64 -16.26 13.55 15.71
C SER A 64 -17.48 14.27 16.30
N GLN A 65 -17.86 15.43 15.73
CA GLN A 65 -19.05 16.16 16.16
C GLN A 65 -20.29 15.29 16.10
N ARG A 66 -20.99 15.20 17.24
CA ARG A 66 -22.20 14.38 17.44
C ARG A 66 -21.99 12.86 17.28
N TRP A 67 -20.76 12.38 17.48
CA TRP A 67 -20.44 10.95 17.36
C TRP A 67 -21.26 10.09 18.33
N HIS A 68 -21.38 10.49 19.60
CA HIS A 68 -22.19 9.77 20.60
C HIS A 68 -23.68 9.66 20.24
N GLN A 69 -24.22 10.59 19.42
CA GLN A 69 -25.60 10.53 18.96
C GLN A 69 -25.77 9.77 17.64
N GLY A 70 -24.68 9.22 17.07
CA GLY A 70 -24.71 8.55 15.77
C GLY A 70 -25.03 9.49 14.60
N LYS A 71 -24.87 10.81 14.79
CA LYS A 71 -25.21 11.86 13.80
C LYS A 71 -23.99 12.61 13.28
N HIS A 72 -22.81 12.01 13.45
CA HIS A 72 -21.57 12.58 12.96
C HIS A 72 -21.44 12.45 11.44
N ASN A 73 -20.60 13.31 10.85
CA ASN A 73 -20.30 13.26 9.43
C ASN A 73 -18.86 12.75 9.25
N PRO A 74 -18.63 11.47 8.88
CA PRO A 74 -17.28 10.91 8.80
C PRO A 74 -16.50 11.37 7.55
N TRP A 75 -17.17 12.00 6.58
CA TRP A 75 -16.58 12.30 5.28
C TRP A 75 -15.35 13.21 5.30
N PRO A 76 -15.24 14.25 6.16
CA PRO A 76 -14.02 15.06 6.25
C PRO A 76 -12.78 14.20 6.55
N TYR A 77 -12.87 13.30 7.53
CA TYR A 77 -11.78 12.40 7.91
C TYR A 77 -11.52 11.32 6.85
N VAL A 78 -12.58 10.74 6.27
CA VAL A 78 -12.45 9.79 5.15
C VAL A 78 -11.69 10.41 3.98
N ASN A 79 -12.06 11.64 3.59
CA ASN A 79 -11.41 12.37 2.50
C ASN A 79 -9.96 12.71 2.83
N PHE A 80 -9.66 13.05 4.09
CA PHE A 80 -8.29 13.25 4.53
C PHE A 80 -7.44 11.98 4.41
N LEU A 81 -7.93 10.82 4.86
CA LEU A 81 -7.21 9.56 4.71
C LEU A 81 -6.99 9.18 3.25
N LEU A 82 -7.99 9.38 2.39
CA LEU A 82 -7.83 9.16 0.94
C LEU A 82 -6.79 10.10 0.33
N TYR A 83 -6.75 11.36 0.77
CA TYR A 83 -5.71 12.30 0.37
C TYR A 83 -4.31 11.79 0.77
N VAL A 84 -4.13 11.32 2.01
CA VAL A 84 -2.86 10.76 2.48
C VAL A 84 -2.45 9.54 1.66
N LEU A 85 -3.35 8.57 1.44
CA LEU A 85 -3.06 7.37 0.67
C LEU A 85 -2.74 7.68 -0.80
N LYS A 86 -3.46 8.63 -1.40
CA LYS A 86 -3.17 9.10 -2.76
C LYS A 86 -1.77 9.71 -2.86
N HIS A 87 -1.39 10.55 -1.88
CA HIS A 87 -0.06 11.13 -1.83
C HIS A 87 1.02 10.07 -1.62
N ALA A 88 0.76 9.06 -0.80
CA ALA A 88 1.67 7.93 -0.63
C ALA A 88 1.89 7.19 -1.97
N CYS A 89 0.82 6.88 -2.71
CA CYS A 89 0.94 6.20 -4.00
C CYS A 89 1.70 7.04 -5.01
N ARG A 90 1.42 8.35 -5.09
CA ARG A 90 2.13 9.26 -5.99
C ARG A 90 3.62 9.36 -5.65
N GLU A 91 3.96 9.51 -4.38
CA GLU A 91 5.37 9.57 -3.96
C GLU A 91 6.09 8.25 -4.24
N PHE A 92 5.40 7.12 -4.08
CA PHE A 92 5.92 5.80 -4.46
C PHE A 92 6.18 5.71 -5.97
N GLU A 93 5.22 6.10 -6.80
CA GLU A 93 5.36 6.12 -8.27
C GLU A 93 6.53 7.00 -8.70
N GLU A 94 6.69 8.19 -8.11
CA GLU A 94 7.80 9.10 -8.39
C GLU A 94 9.16 8.45 -8.05
N ARG A 95 9.28 7.78 -6.89
CA ARG A 95 10.51 7.07 -6.49
C ARG A 95 10.82 5.87 -7.38
N VAL A 96 9.80 5.10 -7.76
CA VAL A 96 9.97 3.95 -8.69
C VAL A 96 10.34 4.44 -10.08
N GLY A 97 9.68 5.50 -10.59
CA GLY A 97 9.95 6.08 -11.91
C GLY A 97 11.36 6.68 -12.03
N GLN A 98 11.94 7.16 -10.92
CA GLN A 98 13.33 7.63 -10.87
C GLN A 98 14.36 6.49 -10.81
N THR A 99 13.94 5.27 -10.50
CA THR A 99 14.81 4.10 -10.47
C THR A 99 14.81 3.46 -11.85
N ALA A 100 15.77 3.84 -12.71
CA ALA A 100 15.98 3.15 -13.98
C ALA A 100 16.17 1.65 -13.70
N SER A 101 15.32 0.80 -14.28
CA SER A 101 15.43 -0.64 -14.10
C SER A 101 16.80 -1.08 -14.64
N PRO A 102 17.67 -1.72 -13.84
CA PRO A 102 18.99 -2.11 -14.32
C PRO A 102 18.85 -2.97 -15.57
N LYS A 103 19.73 -2.77 -16.57
CA LYS A 103 19.76 -3.64 -17.76
C LYS A 103 19.87 -5.10 -17.30
N GLY A 104 18.86 -5.91 -17.66
CA GLY A 104 18.79 -7.32 -17.23
C GLY A 104 17.86 -7.61 -16.05
N ALA A 105 17.22 -6.62 -15.43
CA ALA A 105 16.31 -6.84 -14.30
C ALA A 105 15.14 -7.79 -14.64
N LYS A 106 14.54 -7.67 -15.84
CA LYS A 106 13.50 -8.61 -16.30
C LYS A 106 14.04 -10.04 -16.46
N THR A 107 15.31 -10.18 -16.87
CA THR A 107 15.98 -11.48 -17.00
C THR A 107 16.19 -12.11 -15.64
N GLU A 108 16.75 -11.37 -14.69
CA GLU A 108 16.94 -11.86 -13.32
C GLU A 108 15.62 -12.20 -12.63
N LEU A 109 14.57 -11.41 -12.86
CA LEU A 109 13.26 -11.65 -12.28
C LEU A 109 12.66 -12.99 -12.77
N VAL A 110 12.73 -13.26 -14.07
CA VAL A 110 12.28 -14.55 -14.63
C VAL A 110 13.18 -15.71 -14.20
N LEU A 111 14.51 -15.53 -14.18
CA LEU A 111 15.43 -16.56 -13.72
C LEU A 111 15.23 -16.89 -12.23
N ALA A 112 14.97 -15.90 -11.39
CA ALA A 112 14.66 -16.10 -9.98
C ALA A 112 13.34 -16.87 -9.79
N ALA A 113 12.31 -16.58 -10.60
CA ALA A 113 11.06 -17.35 -10.59
C ALA A 113 11.30 -18.81 -11.00
N ILE A 114 12.05 -19.05 -12.08
CA ILE A 114 12.41 -20.41 -12.51
C ILE A 114 13.19 -21.16 -11.43
N ARG A 115 14.15 -20.51 -10.75
CA ARG A 115 14.94 -21.13 -9.67
C ARG A 115 14.12 -21.54 -8.45
N ARG A 116 12.98 -20.88 -8.21
CA ARG A 116 12.05 -21.23 -7.11
C ARG A 116 11.14 -22.40 -7.44
N MET A 117 10.92 -22.67 -8.72
CA MET A 117 10.06 -23.77 -9.16
C MET A 117 10.80 -25.10 -8.99
N GLN A 118 10.28 -25.97 -8.12
CA GLN A 118 10.79 -27.33 -7.96
C GLN A 118 10.08 -28.26 -8.94
N GLY A 119 10.78 -28.70 -9.98
CA GLY A 119 10.27 -29.63 -10.98
C GLY A 119 9.79 -28.97 -12.28
N PRO A 120 9.10 -29.73 -13.16
CA PRO A 120 8.64 -29.23 -14.44
C PRO A 120 7.60 -28.12 -14.25
N PHE A 121 7.75 -27.03 -14.99
CA PHE A 121 6.85 -25.87 -14.96
C PHE A 121 6.31 -25.55 -16.34
N ARG A 122 5.18 -24.84 -16.40
CA ARG A 122 4.60 -24.29 -17.62
C ARG A 122 4.90 -22.80 -17.74
N ILE A 123 4.84 -22.27 -18.96
CA ILE A 123 4.98 -20.81 -19.18
C ILE A 123 3.91 -20.02 -18.40
N ALA A 124 2.72 -20.59 -18.22
CA ALA A 124 1.66 -19.99 -17.41
C ALA A 124 2.04 -19.81 -15.93
N ASP A 125 2.92 -20.67 -15.39
CA ASP A 125 3.40 -20.57 -14.01
C ASP A 125 4.38 -19.40 -13.86
N ILE A 126 5.24 -19.18 -14.87
CA ILE A 126 6.13 -18.01 -14.92
C ILE A 126 5.31 -16.72 -15.04
N LEU A 127 4.28 -16.69 -15.91
CA LEU A 127 3.41 -15.52 -16.03
C LEU A 127 2.69 -15.19 -14.72
N ARG A 128 2.33 -16.21 -13.93
CA ARG A 128 1.69 -16.02 -12.62
C ARG A 128 2.64 -15.41 -11.60
N GLU A 129 3.90 -15.84 -11.58
CA GLU A 129 4.93 -15.25 -10.70
C GLU A 129 5.48 -13.91 -11.21
N CYS A 130 5.39 -13.64 -12.51
CA CYS A 130 5.98 -12.48 -13.17
C CYS A 130 4.95 -11.71 -14.02
N PRO A 131 3.86 -11.18 -13.43
CA PRO A 131 2.76 -10.58 -14.20
C PRO A 131 3.16 -9.34 -15.01
N GLY A 132 4.30 -8.71 -14.68
CA GLY A 132 4.85 -7.56 -15.41
C GLY A 132 5.72 -7.91 -16.63
N VAL A 133 5.87 -9.20 -16.98
CA VAL A 133 6.70 -9.66 -18.10
C VAL A 133 5.81 -10.25 -19.20
N GLY A 134 5.94 -9.73 -20.42
CA GLY A 134 5.14 -10.19 -21.56
C GLY A 134 5.48 -11.62 -22.00
N LEU A 135 4.46 -12.37 -22.41
CA LEU A 135 4.57 -13.77 -22.84
C LEU A 135 5.63 -13.99 -23.93
N ASP A 136 5.64 -13.17 -24.97
CA ASP A 136 6.57 -13.31 -26.09
C ASP A 136 8.02 -13.06 -25.67
N TRP A 137 8.21 -12.16 -24.71
CA TRP A 137 9.53 -11.89 -24.13
C TRP A 137 10.02 -13.09 -23.30
N ILE A 138 9.16 -13.71 -22.49
CA ILE A 138 9.48 -14.94 -21.74
C ILE A 138 9.87 -16.06 -22.70
N ARG A 139 9.12 -16.26 -23.79
CA ARG A 139 9.43 -17.27 -24.82
C ARG A 139 10.80 -17.04 -25.46
N ALA A 140 11.10 -15.80 -25.83
CA ALA A 140 12.40 -15.45 -26.41
C ALA A 140 13.57 -15.72 -25.44
N LEU A 141 13.38 -15.40 -24.15
CA LEU A 141 14.37 -15.67 -23.11
C LEU A 141 14.59 -17.18 -22.91
N LEU A 142 13.51 -17.96 -22.78
CA LEU A 142 13.60 -19.42 -22.61
C LEU A 142 14.28 -20.08 -23.81
N LYS A 143 13.95 -19.65 -25.04
CA LYS A 143 14.61 -20.15 -26.26
C LYS A 143 16.12 -19.90 -26.22
N LYS A 144 16.54 -18.73 -25.75
CA LYS A 144 17.97 -18.37 -25.60
C LYS A 144 18.69 -19.19 -24.53
N LEU A 145 17.99 -19.59 -23.46
CA LEU A 145 18.55 -20.43 -22.39
C LEU A 145 18.70 -21.89 -22.82
N ILE A 146 17.77 -22.40 -23.63
CA ILE A 146 17.81 -23.77 -24.16
C ILE A 146 18.85 -23.91 -25.30
N SER A 147 19.12 -22.83 -26.04
CA SER A 147 20.10 -22.81 -27.12
C SER A 147 21.56 -22.62 -26.66
N LYS A 148 21.83 -22.68 -25.36
CA LYS A 148 23.16 -22.58 -24.74
C LYS A 148 23.50 -23.90 -24.09
#